data_AF-A0A7W1R9M1-F1
#
_entry.id   AF-A0A7W1R9M1-F1
#
_cell.length_a   1.000
_cell.length_b   1.000
_cell.length_c   1.000
_cell.angle_alpha   90.00
_cell.angle_beta   90.00
_cell.angle_gamma   90.00
#
_symmetry.space_group_name_H-M   'P 1'
#
loop_
_entity.id
_entity.type
_entity.pdbx_description
1 polymer ?
#
loop_
_entity_poly.entity_id
_entity_poly.type
_entity_poly.pdbx_seq_one_letter_code
_entity_poly.pdbx_strand_id
1 'polypeptide(L)'
;FKELGGNTEEQLRRARLILWKGHCSVHGRFREWHVEQVRREVPGINVLVHPECTYEVVQKSDLNGSTEFIIKTLEAAPSGSKWAIGTEVNLVNRLIKRFPDKHIQLLAPDLCMCATMYRIAPQNLAWALESLLAGVVVNQISVPEDVAHWARVALDRMLAIQ
;
A
#
# COMPACT_ATOMS: atom_id res chain seq x y z
N PHE A 1 -2.07 3.03 -20.05
CA PHE A 1 -0.75 3.18 -19.40
C PHE A 1 0.27 3.43 -20.48
N LYS A 2 0.81 4.66 -20.54
CA LYS A 2 2.02 4.87 -21.33
C LYS A 2 3.17 4.18 -20.62
N GLU A 3 3.90 3.35 -21.37
CA GLU A 3 5.11 2.71 -20.87
C GLU A 3 6.07 3.76 -20.29
N LEU A 4 6.64 3.48 -19.11
CA LEU A 4 7.53 4.40 -18.38
C LEU A 4 6.96 5.82 -18.14
N GLY A 5 5.63 5.96 -18.09
CA GLY A 5 4.98 7.26 -17.94
C GLY A 5 5.18 8.18 -19.15
N GLY A 6 5.45 7.62 -20.33
CA GLY A 6 5.73 8.37 -21.55
C GLY A 6 7.16 8.91 -21.66
N ASN A 7 8.08 8.42 -20.84
CA ASN A 7 9.51 8.74 -20.90
C ASN A 7 10.30 7.61 -21.56
N THR A 8 11.49 7.92 -22.07
CA THR A 8 12.47 6.90 -22.45
C THR A 8 13.31 6.46 -21.25
N GLU A 9 13.94 5.28 -21.33
CA GLU A 9 14.85 4.83 -20.28
C GLU A 9 16.02 5.80 -20.05
N GLU A 10 16.55 6.40 -21.12
CA GLU A 10 17.65 7.36 -21.02
C GLU A 10 17.23 8.62 -20.25
N GLN A 11 15.99 9.10 -20.46
CA GLN A 11 15.45 10.23 -19.72
C GLN A 11 15.36 9.90 -18.23
N LEU A 12 14.88 8.70 -17.88
CA LEU A 12 14.81 8.25 -16.49
C LEU A 12 16.20 8.12 -15.84
N ARG A 13 17.17 7.53 -16.55
CA ARG A 13 18.55 7.38 -16.05
C ARG A 13 19.28 8.72 -15.86
N ARG A 14 18.94 9.73 -16.66
CA ARG A 14 19.50 11.09 -16.54
C ARG A 14 18.72 11.98 -15.57
N ALA A 15 17.54 11.57 -15.13
CA ALA A 15 16.72 12.36 -14.24
C ALA A 15 17.42 12.56 -12.90
N ARG A 16 17.37 13.79 -12.38
CA ARG A 16 17.83 14.09 -11.03
C ARG A 16 16.69 13.81 -10.05
N LEU A 17 16.87 12.81 -9.19
CA LEU A 17 15.98 12.56 -8.08
C LEU A 17 16.41 13.37 -6.86
N ILE A 18 15.52 14.24 -6.37
CA ILE A 18 15.72 14.97 -5.11
C ILE A 18 15.05 14.15 -4.01
N LEU A 19 15.86 13.48 -3.20
CA LEU A 19 15.37 12.59 -2.15
C LEU A 19 15.05 13.36 -0.87
N TRP A 20 13.83 13.21 -0.38
CA TRP A 20 13.46 13.58 0.98
C TRP A 20 13.65 12.39 1.90
N LYS A 21 14.08 12.60 3.15
CA LYS A 21 14.23 11.53 4.15
C LYS A 21 12.86 11.11 4.74
N GLY A 22 11.90 10.86 3.86
CA GLY A 22 10.57 10.36 4.20
C GLY A 22 10.50 8.85 4.07
N HIS A 23 9.80 8.19 4.98
CA HIS A 23 9.50 6.76 4.89
C HIS A 23 8.17 6.50 5.59
N CYS A 24 7.51 5.40 5.24
CA CYS A 24 6.33 4.93 5.94
C CYS A 24 6.74 4.16 7.19
N SER A 25 6.25 4.58 8.37
CA SER A 25 6.55 3.90 9.64
C SER A 25 5.97 2.49 9.72
N VAL A 26 5.02 2.13 8.84
CA VAL A 26 4.44 0.78 8.75
C VAL A 26 5.33 -0.12 7.90
N HIS A 27 5.57 0.25 6.65
CA HIS A 27 6.39 -0.56 5.74
C HIS A 27 7.88 -0.57 6.11
N GLY A 28 8.34 0.47 6.81
CA GLY A 28 9.66 0.52 7.43
C GLY A 28 9.85 -0.45 8.60
N ARG A 29 8.85 -1.26 9.00
CA ARG A 29 9.01 -2.34 9.99
C ARG A 29 9.46 -3.66 9.39
N PHE A 30 9.23 -3.88 8.09
CA PHE A 30 9.68 -5.10 7.44
C PHE A 30 11.21 -5.12 7.36
N ARG A 31 11.79 -6.29 7.55
CA ARG A 31 13.23 -6.53 7.55
C ARG A 31 13.50 -7.74 6.66
N GLU A 32 14.69 -7.75 6.07
CA GLU A 32 15.12 -8.85 5.21
C GLU A 32 15.05 -10.22 5.89
N TRP A 33 15.35 -10.28 7.20
CA TRP A 33 15.30 -11.53 7.95
C TRP A 33 13.87 -12.07 8.12
N HIS A 34 12.83 -11.24 8.03
CA HIS A 34 11.44 -11.73 7.98
C HIS A 34 11.19 -12.57 6.72
N VAL A 35 11.74 -12.14 5.58
CA VAL A 35 11.65 -12.86 4.30
C VAL A 35 12.37 -14.20 4.38
N GLU A 36 13.55 -14.21 5.00
CA GLU A 36 14.32 -15.44 5.18
C GLU A 36 13.65 -16.40 6.15
N GLN A 37 13.14 -15.88 7.26
CA GLN A 37 12.44 -16.67 8.28
C GLN A 37 11.19 -17.33 7.69
N VAL A 38 10.35 -16.57 7.00
CA VAL A 38 9.08 -17.11 6.47
C VAL A 38 9.32 -18.20 5.42
N ARG A 39 10.38 -18.06 4.62
CA ARG A 39 10.79 -19.09 3.64
C ARG A 39 11.31 -20.36 4.30
N ARG A 40 11.96 -20.25 5.46
CA ARG A 40 12.40 -21.42 6.26
C ARG A 40 11.21 -22.13 6.92
N GLU A 41 10.26 -21.37 7.45
CA GLU A 41 9.08 -21.89 8.15
C GLU A 41 8.06 -22.50 7.19
N VAL A 42 7.86 -21.88 6.03
CA VAL A 42 6.85 -22.29 5.05
C VAL A 42 7.51 -22.53 3.68
N PRO A 43 8.00 -23.75 3.41
CA PRO A 43 8.57 -24.08 2.11
C PRO A 43 7.59 -23.83 0.96
N GLY A 44 8.08 -23.17 -0.08
CA GLY A 44 7.30 -22.80 -1.28
C GLY A 44 6.39 -21.58 -1.10
N ILE A 45 6.59 -20.77 -0.06
CA ILE A 45 5.84 -19.51 0.12
C ILE A 45 6.35 -18.43 -0.84
N ASN A 46 5.41 -17.71 -1.46
CA ASN A 46 5.68 -16.52 -2.25
C ASN A 46 5.64 -15.28 -1.35
N VAL A 47 6.56 -14.34 -1.57
CA VAL A 47 6.68 -13.11 -0.80
C VAL A 47 6.27 -11.94 -1.66
N LEU A 48 5.21 -11.24 -1.27
CA LEU A 48 4.60 -10.16 -2.02
C LEU A 48 4.49 -8.91 -1.15
N VAL A 49 5.21 -7.83 -1.50
CA VAL A 49 5.37 -6.65 -0.64
C VAL A 49 4.94 -5.36 -1.30
N HIS A 50 4.64 -4.34 -0.50
CA HIS A 50 4.46 -2.99 -1.00
C HIS A 50 5.83 -2.34 -1.32
N PRO A 51 5.96 -1.52 -2.38
CA PRO A 51 7.22 -0.85 -2.71
C PRO A 51 7.67 0.21 -1.69
N GLU A 52 6.84 0.55 -0.70
CA GLU A 52 7.25 1.39 0.44
C GLU A 52 8.12 0.64 1.47
N CYS A 53 8.26 -0.68 1.35
CA CYS A 53 9.21 -1.45 2.14
C CYS A 53 10.66 -1.01 1.85
N THR A 54 11.58 -1.35 2.75
CA THR A 54 13.01 -1.04 2.51
C THR A 54 13.51 -1.75 1.26
N TYR A 55 14.53 -1.17 0.63
CA TYR A 55 15.12 -1.68 -0.61
C TYR A 55 15.47 -3.16 -0.50
N GLU A 56 16.08 -3.58 0.60
CA GLU A 56 16.50 -4.95 0.87
C GLU A 56 15.31 -5.92 0.92
N VAL A 57 14.19 -5.50 1.50
CA VAL A 57 12.96 -6.30 1.57
C VAL A 57 12.34 -6.44 0.18
N VAL A 58 12.29 -5.35 -0.59
CA VAL A 58 11.78 -5.38 -1.97
C VAL A 58 12.63 -6.28 -2.85
N GLN A 59 13.95 -6.20 -2.77
CA GLN A 59 14.87 -7.05 -3.55
C GLN A 59 14.75 -8.54 -3.21
N LYS A 60 14.42 -8.88 -1.95
CA LYS A 60 14.23 -10.27 -1.52
C LYS A 60 12.81 -10.81 -1.77
N SER A 61 11.86 -9.95 -2.13
CA SER A 61 10.47 -10.35 -2.43
C SER A 61 10.36 -10.97 -3.83
N ASP A 62 9.42 -11.90 -4.00
CA ASP A 62 9.12 -12.50 -5.30
C ASP A 62 8.36 -11.53 -6.20
N LEU A 63 7.50 -10.70 -5.60
CA LEU A 63 6.70 -9.69 -6.26
C LEU A 63 6.58 -8.44 -5.39
N ASN A 64 6.45 -7.28 -6.02
CA ASN A 64 6.15 -6.04 -5.32
C ASN A 64 5.20 -5.15 -6.11
N GLY A 65 4.33 -4.42 -5.41
CA GLY A 65 3.38 -3.50 -6.04
C GLY A 65 2.41 -2.85 -5.06
N SER A 66 1.52 -2.01 -5.59
CA SER A 66 0.48 -1.35 -4.80
C SER A 66 -0.46 -2.34 -4.13
N THR A 67 -1.28 -1.88 -3.19
CA THR A 67 -2.34 -2.72 -2.58
C THR A 67 -3.27 -3.35 -3.62
N GLU A 68 -3.57 -2.63 -4.69
CA GLU A 68 -4.37 -3.13 -5.81
C GLU A 68 -3.66 -4.26 -6.57
N PHE A 69 -2.37 -4.10 -6.84
CA PHE A 69 -1.56 -5.16 -7.44
C PHE A 69 -1.52 -6.42 -6.55
N ILE A 70 -1.40 -6.23 -5.23
CA ILE A 70 -1.43 -7.33 -4.27
C ILE A 70 -2.77 -8.09 -4.34
N ILE A 71 -3.89 -7.36 -4.34
CA ILE A 71 -5.23 -7.94 -4.43
C ILE A 71 -5.38 -8.75 -5.72
N LYS A 72 -5.04 -8.16 -6.87
CA LYS A 72 -5.15 -8.82 -8.19
C LYS A 72 -4.27 -10.06 -8.31
N THR A 73 -3.06 -9.99 -7.76
CA THR A 73 -2.13 -11.14 -7.75
C THR A 73 -2.73 -12.31 -6.97
N LEU A 74 -3.34 -12.06 -5.81
CA LEU A 74 -3.98 -13.09 -5.00
C LEU A 74 -5.29 -13.61 -5.62
N GLU A 75 -6.06 -12.76 -6.29
CA GLU A 75 -7.25 -13.17 -7.06
C GLU A 75 -6.89 -14.15 -8.19
N ALA A 76 -5.79 -13.89 -8.89
CA ALA A 76 -5.30 -14.73 -9.99
C ALA A 76 -4.50 -15.96 -9.51
N ALA A 77 -4.10 -16.00 -8.24
CA ALA A 77 -3.29 -17.08 -7.71
C ALA A 77 -4.08 -18.40 -7.63
N PRO A 78 -3.42 -19.56 -7.86
CA PRO A 78 -4.07 -20.86 -7.77
C PRO A 78 -4.47 -21.18 -6.33
N SER A 79 -5.49 -22.03 -6.18
CA SER A 79 -5.89 -22.55 -4.87
C SER A 79 -4.76 -23.35 -4.21
N GLY A 80 -4.65 -23.30 -2.88
CA GLY A 80 -3.56 -23.92 -2.13
C GLY A 80 -2.21 -23.19 -2.21
N SER A 81 -2.11 -22.10 -2.95
CA SER A 81 -0.90 -21.26 -2.98
C SER A 81 -0.63 -20.62 -1.61
N LYS A 82 0.65 -20.35 -1.34
CA LYS A 82 1.13 -19.81 -0.06
C LYS A 82 1.74 -18.43 -0.27
N TRP A 83 1.37 -17.47 0.57
CA TRP A 83 1.72 -16.06 0.43
C TRP A 83 2.07 -15.41 1.76
N ALA A 84 3.21 -14.74 1.81
CA ALA A 84 3.60 -13.81 2.86
C ALA A 84 3.47 -12.38 2.33
N ILE A 85 2.61 -11.58 2.94
CA ILE A 85 2.26 -10.25 2.44
C ILE A 85 2.92 -9.16 3.31
N GLY A 86 3.75 -8.31 2.68
CA GLY A 86 4.41 -7.17 3.33
C GLY A 86 3.65 -5.86 3.12
N THR A 87 2.56 -5.66 3.84
CA THR A 87 1.77 -4.41 3.82
C THR A 87 1.01 -4.22 5.14
N GLU A 88 0.10 -3.25 5.20
CA GLU A 88 -0.71 -2.96 6.38
C GLU A 88 -1.63 -4.15 6.77
N VAL A 89 -1.68 -4.45 8.07
CA VAL A 89 -2.30 -5.66 8.63
C VAL A 89 -3.79 -5.83 8.31
N ASN A 90 -4.57 -4.74 8.23
CA ASN A 90 -5.99 -4.84 7.92
C ASN A 90 -6.24 -5.33 6.50
N LEU A 91 -5.39 -4.94 5.54
CA LEU A 91 -5.49 -5.48 4.19
C LEU A 91 -5.21 -6.98 4.20
N VAL A 92 -4.15 -7.43 4.87
CA VAL A 92 -3.81 -8.86 4.97
C VAL A 92 -4.95 -9.66 5.62
N ASN A 93 -5.51 -9.16 6.72
CA ASN A 93 -6.63 -9.81 7.39
C ASN A 93 -7.88 -9.89 6.51
N ARG A 94 -8.16 -8.88 5.68
CA ARG A 94 -9.25 -8.94 4.69
C ARG A 94 -8.97 -9.98 3.60
N LEU A 95 -7.72 -10.08 3.13
CA LEU A 95 -7.31 -11.04 2.12
C LEU A 95 -7.42 -12.49 2.62
N ILE A 96 -7.01 -12.76 3.86
CA ILE A 96 -7.16 -14.07 4.52
C ILE A 96 -8.64 -14.49 4.53
N LYS A 97 -9.54 -13.58 4.92
CA LYS A 97 -10.99 -13.85 4.94
C LYS A 97 -11.58 -14.04 3.53
N ARG A 98 -11.05 -13.31 2.54
CA ARG A 98 -11.54 -13.32 1.16
C ARG A 98 -11.10 -14.57 0.39
N PHE A 99 -9.92 -15.11 0.69
CA PHE A 99 -9.33 -16.26 0.01
C PHE A 99 -8.99 -17.38 1.00
N PRO A 100 -10.00 -18.02 1.62
CA PRO A 100 -9.78 -19.08 2.62
C PRO A 100 -9.14 -20.34 2.02
N ASP A 101 -9.14 -20.46 0.69
CA ASP A 101 -8.55 -21.56 -0.07
C ASP A 101 -7.03 -21.41 -0.27
N LYS A 102 -6.44 -20.30 0.19
CA LYS A 102 -5.01 -19.98 0.07
C LYS A 102 -4.41 -19.79 1.45
N HIS A 103 -3.14 -20.14 1.60
CA HIS A 103 -2.40 -19.82 2.81
C HIS A 103 -1.87 -18.39 2.69
N ILE A 104 -2.43 -17.45 3.45
CA ILE A 104 -2.00 -16.05 3.45
C ILE A 104 -1.61 -15.67 4.88
N GLN A 105 -0.44 -15.06 5.04
CA GLN A 105 0.03 -14.52 6.32
C GLN A 105 0.75 -13.18 6.16
N LEU A 106 0.87 -12.44 7.27
CA LEU A 106 1.66 -11.22 7.32
C LEU A 106 3.15 -11.58 7.25
N LEU A 107 3.95 -10.80 6.52
CA LEU A 107 5.38 -11.05 6.39
C LEU A 107 6.14 -10.90 7.72
N ALA A 108 5.76 -9.93 8.55
CA ALA A 108 6.36 -9.72 9.87
C ALA A 108 5.49 -10.36 10.97
N PRO A 109 6.11 -10.87 12.05
CA PRO A 109 5.38 -11.34 13.24
C PRO A 109 4.72 -10.17 13.99
N ASP A 110 5.27 -8.97 13.83
CA ASP A 110 4.81 -7.74 14.44
C ASP A 110 3.56 -7.16 13.76
N LEU A 111 2.66 -6.59 14.57
CA LEU A 111 1.48 -5.89 14.09
C LEU A 111 1.86 -4.63 13.27
N CYS A 112 1.81 -4.75 11.95
CA CYS A 112 2.08 -3.66 11.01
C CYS A 112 0.83 -2.79 10.82
N MET A 113 0.50 -2.02 11.86
CA MET A 113 -0.68 -1.16 11.94
C MET A 113 -0.34 0.30 11.61
N CYS A 114 -1.17 0.94 10.77
CA CYS A 114 -1.12 2.39 10.61
C CYS A 114 -1.97 3.08 11.70
N ALA A 115 -1.31 3.66 12.71
CA ALA A 115 -1.99 4.35 13.82
C ALA A 115 -2.91 5.49 13.34
N THR A 116 -2.55 6.17 12.25
CA THR A 116 -3.36 7.26 11.68
C THR A 116 -4.60 6.72 10.97
N MET A 117 -4.53 5.60 10.27
CA MET A 117 -5.71 4.95 9.68
C MET A 117 -6.68 4.46 10.77
N TYR A 118 -6.15 3.97 11.88
CA TYR A 118 -6.96 3.51 13.03
C TYR A 118 -7.70 4.63 13.77
N ARG A 119 -7.45 5.90 13.44
CA ARG A 119 -8.26 7.03 13.95
C ARG A 119 -9.66 7.06 13.36
N ILE A 120 -9.89 6.38 12.23
CA ILE A 120 -11.22 6.23 11.65
C ILE A 120 -11.91 5.05 12.32
N ALA A 121 -12.99 5.33 13.03
CA ALA A 121 -13.75 4.35 13.78
C ALA A 121 -15.26 4.53 13.53
N PRO A 122 -16.07 3.46 13.66
CA PRO A 122 -17.51 3.53 13.40
C PRO A 122 -18.22 4.65 14.16
N GLN A 123 -17.85 4.91 15.41
CA GLN A 123 -18.42 6.01 16.20
C GLN A 123 -18.10 7.39 15.62
N ASN A 124 -16.90 7.59 15.06
CA ASN A 124 -16.52 8.87 14.44
C ASN A 124 -17.29 9.09 13.14
N LEU A 125 -17.53 8.01 12.39
CA LEU A 125 -18.36 8.04 11.18
C LEU A 125 -19.83 8.32 11.52
N ALA A 126 -20.39 7.61 12.51
CA ALA A 126 -21.76 7.81 12.97
C ALA A 126 -21.98 9.26 13.40
N TRP A 127 -21.11 9.80 14.26
CA TRP A 127 -21.17 11.18 14.70
C TRP A 127 -21.10 12.20 13.55
N ALA A 128 -20.22 11.97 12.57
CA ALA A 128 -20.13 12.86 11.41
C ALA A 128 -21.42 12.84 10.58
N LEU A 129 -22.03 11.67 10.39
CA LEU A 129 -23.30 11.52 9.66
C LEU A 129 -24.48 12.15 10.41
N GLU A 130 -24.57 11.93 11.72
CA GLU A 130 -25.61 12.51 12.58
C GLU A 130 -25.50 14.05 12.62
N SER A 131 -24.29 14.59 12.69
CA SER A 131 -24.05 16.03 12.62
C SER A 131 -24.58 16.63 11.31
N LEU A 132 -24.29 15.96 10.18
CA LEU A 132 -24.78 16.39 8.87
C LEU A 132 -26.31 16.34 8.77
N LEU A 133 -26.96 15.32 9.33
CA LEU A 133 -28.42 15.23 9.40
C LEU A 133 -29.03 16.35 10.25
N ALA A 134 -28.34 16.78 11.30
CA ALA A 134 -28.72 17.92 12.12
C ALA A 134 -28.40 19.29 11.46
N GLY A 135 -27.90 19.31 10.23
CA GLY A 135 -27.52 20.53 9.52
C GLY A 135 -26.18 21.13 9.97
N VAL A 136 -25.38 20.39 10.73
CA VAL A 136 -24.07 20.82 11.24
C VAL A 136 -22.95 20.17 10.42
N VAL A 137 -22.15 20.98 9.74
CA VAL A 137 -20.97 20.50 9.02
C VAL A 137 -19.78 20.41 9.96
N VAL A 138 -19.21 19.21 10.11
CA VAL A 138 -18.03 18.94 10.95
C VAL A 138 -16.86 18.50 10.09
N ASN A 139 -15.64 18.91 10.46
CA ASN A 139 -14.39 18.52 9.80
C ASN A 139 -14.39 18.70 8.27
N GLN A 140 -15.01 19.77 7.77
CA GLN A 140 -15.00 20.07 6.34
C GLN A 140 -13.56 20.24 5.85
N ILE A 141 -13.16 19.40 4.90
CA ILE A 141 -11.86 19.52 4.26
C ILE A 141 -11.94 20.71 3.31
N SER A 142 -11.14 21.73 3.58
CA SER A 142 -10.92 22.86 2.69
C SER A 142 -9.44 22.95 2.34
N VAL A 143 -9.15 23.38 1.12
CA VAL A 143 -7.80 23.58 0.62
C VAL A 143 -7.76 24.98 0.01
N PRO A 144 -6.73 25.79 0.31
CA PRO A 144 -6.55 27.10 -0.33
C PRO A 144 -6.60 26.99 -1.86
N GLU A 145 -7.20 27.97 -2.53
CA GLU A 145 -7.46 27.92 -3.97
C GLU A 145 -6.18 27.77 -4.80
N ASP A 146 -5.13 28.48 -4.41
CA ASP A 146 -3.81 28.41 -5.03
C ASP A 146 -3.20 27.01 -4.91
N VAL A 147 -3.27 26.40 -3.73
CA VAL A 147 -2.79 25.03 -3.47
C VAL A 147 -3.62 24.01 -4.28
N ALA A 148 -4.95 24.16 -4.27
CA ALA A 148 -5.85 23.26 -4.99
C ALA A 148 -5.62 23.31 -6.51
N HIS A 149 -5.39 24.50 -7.06
CA HIS A 149 -5.09 24.68 -8.48
C HIS A 149 -3.84 23.90 -8.91
N TRP A 150 -2.71 24.12 -8.23
CA TRP A 150 -1.45 23.47 -8.61
C TRP A 150 -1.44 21.97 -8.33
N ALA A 151 -2.08 21.52 -7.24
CA ALA A 151 -2.26 20.11 -6.95
C ALA A 151 -3.09 19.41 -8.06
N ARG A 152 -4.16 20.07 -8.55
CA ARG A 152 -4.98 19.53 -9.64
C ARG A 152 -4.23 19.44 -10.96
N VAL A 153 -3.45 20.46 -11.32
CA VAL A 153 -2.60 20.42 -12.52
C VAL A 153 -1.64 19.23 -12.50
N ALA A 154 -1.03 18.94 -11.35
CA ALA A 154 -0.14 17.78 -11.20
C ALA A 154 -0.92 16.45 -11.34
N LEU A 155 -2.09 16.35 -10.70
CA LEU A 155 -2.94 15.16 -10.76
C LEU A 155 -3.46 14.88 -12.17
N ASP A 156 -3.98 15.90 -12.87
CA ASP A 156 -4.52 15.76 -14.22
C ASP A 156 -3.45 15.30 -15.22
N ARG A 157 -2.22 15.81 -15.09
CA ARG A 157 -1.07 15.36 -15.89
C ARG A 157 -0.73 13.91 -15.64
N MET A 158 -0.77 13.46 -14.38
CA MET A 158 -0.56 12.05 -14.02
C MET A 158 -1.64 11.16 -14.64
N LEU A 159 -2.91 11.55 -14.55
CA LEU A 159 -4.04 10.79 -15.10
C LEU A 159 -4.02 10.76 -16.64
N ALA A 160 -3.59 11.83 -17.30
CA ALA A 160 -3.53 11.91 -18.77
C ALA A 160 -2.49 10.97 -19.42
N ILE A 161 -1.55 10.43 -18.64
CA ILE A 161 -0.53 9.48 -19.08
C ILE A 161 -0.76 8.05 -18.56
N GLN A 162 -1.85 7.83 -17.81
CA GLN A 162 -2.27 6.51 -17.32
C GLN A 162 -2.73 5.56 -18.42
#